data_AF-A0A7D6CDW8-F1
#
_entry.id   AF-A0A7D6CDW8-F1
#
_cell.length_a   1.000
_cell.length_b   1.000
_cell.length_c   1.000
_cell.angle_alpha   90.00
_cell.angle_beta   90.00
_cell.angle_gamma   90.00
#
_symmetry.space_group_name_H-M   'P 1'
#
loop_
_entity.id
_entity.type
_entity.pdbx_description
1 polymer ?
#
loop_
_entity_poly.entity_id
_entity_poly.type
_entity_poly.pdbx_seq_one_letter_code
_entity_poly.pdbx_strand_id
1 'polypeptide(L)'
;MSVSVGGVAKRPSVEDEARFWSIVEAAWERLGPEPAALRRALRERDPAAGDVDPYAIGEWFSPFLDQLRALAADLPSEELTALDRVVERKLYDLDRADIHAVTDGSDDGFLYARGHIVALGREFYEAVRADPALAVPDGECESICYLFAHLHDKLFGDWPRTGSGISRESFSNPAGWRE
;
A
#
# COMPACT_ATOMS: atom_id res chain seq x y z
N MET A 1 -3.42 19.03 -30.00
CA MET A 1 -4.22 19.30 -28.79
C MET A 1 -5.46 18.44 -28.87
N SER A 2 -5.51 17.35 -28.13
CA SER A 2 -6.70 16.50 -28.03
C SER A 2 -7.23 16.67 -26.61
N VAL A 3 -8.46 17.15 -26.51
CA VAL A 3 -9.19 17.30 -25.26
C VAL A 3 -9.53 15.90 -24.77
N SER A 4 -8.95 15.46 -23.66
CA SER A 4 -9.44 14.26 -22.97
C SER A 4 -10.70 14.64 -22.20
N VAL A 5 -11.76 13.94 -22.54
CA VAL A 5 -13.10 14.01 -21.95
C VAL A 5 -13.00 13.79 -20.45
N GLY A 6 -13.63 14.66 -19.67
CA GLY A 6 -13.76 14.55 -18.22
C GLY A 6 -14.56 13.32 -17.81
N GLY A 7 -13.93 12.14 -17.88
CA GLY A 7 -14.40 10.93 -17.24
C GLY A 7 -14.24 11.06 -15.74
N VAL A 8 -15.29 10.73 -14.98
CA VAL A 8 -15.22 10.64 -13.53
C VAL A 8 -14.15 9.59 -13.18
N ALA A 9 -13.15 10.00 -12.39
CA ALA A 9 -12.11 9.11 -11.87
C ALA A 9 -12.74 7.85 -11.26
N LYS A 10 -12.37 6.68 -11.78
CA LYS A 10 -12.91 5.40 -11.30
C LYS A 10 -12.37 5.14 -9.89
N ARG A 11 -13.27 5.00 -8.93
CA ARG A 11 -12.93 4.61 -7.55
C ARG A 11 -13.02 3.09 -7.38
N PRO A 12 -12.21 2.48 -6.51
CA PRO A 12 -12.45 1.12 -6.05
C PRO A 12 -13.85 0.98 -5.42
N SER A 13 -14.50 -0.17 -5.64
CA SER A 13 -15.70 -0.52 -4.87
C SER A 13 -15.34 -1.03 -3.47
N VAL A 14 -16.35 -1.20 -2.61
CA VAL A 14 -16.16 -1.84 -1.29
C VAL A 14 -15.69 -3.28 -1.46
N GLU A 15 -16.19 -3.98 -2.48
CA GLU A 15 -15.80 -5.35 -2.81
C GLU A 15 -14.35 -5.44 -3.31
N ASP A 16 -13.91 -4.46 -4.13
CA ASP A 16 -12.52 -4.36 -4.59
C ASP A 16 -11.59 -4.21 -3.38
N GLU A 17 -11.91 -3.30 -2.46
CA GLU A 17 -11.13 -3.09 -1.24
C GLU A 17 -11.14 -4.31 -0.32
N ALA A 18 -12.30 -4.96 -0.13
CA ALA A 18 -12.40 -6.16 0.68
C ALA A 18 -11.55 -7.30 0.11
N ARG A 19 -11.53 -7.46 -1.22
CA ARG A 19 -10.69 -8.46 -1.90
C ARG A 19 -9.21 -8.14 -1.73
N PHE A 20 -8.82 -6.89 -1.92
CA PHE A 20 -7.44 -6.44 -1.73
C PHE A 20 -6.94 -6.73 -0.31
N TRP A 21 -7.71 -6.38 0.72
CA TRP A 21 -7.31 -6.68 2.09
C TRP A 21 -7.31 -8.19 2.38
N SER A 22 -8.27 -8.94 1.84
CA SER A 22 -8.31 -10.39 1.99
C SER A 22 -7.06 -11.08 1.42
N ILE A 23 -6.56 -10.65 0.26
CA ILE A 23 -5.36 -11.25 -0.34
C ILE A 23 -4.08 -10.86 0.40
N VAL A 24 -4.01 -9.63 0.92
CA VAL A 24 -2.90 -9.17 1.76
C VAL A 24 -2.84 -9.97 3.06
N GLU A 25 -3.96 -10.14 3.77
CA GLU A 25 -3.97 -10.93 5.00
C GLU A 25 -3.69 -12.42 4.73
N ALA A 26 -4.25 -12.99 3.66
CA ALA A 26 -3.94 -14.37 3.28
C ALA A 26 -2.45 -14.58 2.94
N ALA A 27 -1.77 -13.58 2.38
CA ALA A 27 -0.33 -13.66 2.12
C ALA A 27 0.48 -13.70 3.43
N TRP A 28 0.09 -12.90 4.43
CA TRP A 28 0.70 -12.92 5.76
C TRP A 28 0.42 -14.20 6.53
N GLU A 29 -0.82 -14.70 6.49
CA GLU A 29 -1.23 -15.94 7.18
C GLU A 29 -0.38 -17.15 6.75
N ARG A 30 0.03 -17.20 5.48
CA ARG A 30 0.91 -18.26 4.94
C ARG A 30 2.32 -18.26 5.51
N LEU A 31 2.76 -17.17 6.13
CA LEU A 31 4.09 -17.04 6.74
C LEU A 31 4.10 -17.44 8.23
N GLY A 32 2.93 -17.69 8.82
CA GLY A 32 2.81 -18.17 10.20
C GLY A 32 2.70 -17.05 11.25
N PRO A 33 2.77 -17.41 12.54
CA PRO A 33 2.37 -16.53 13.64
C PRO A 33 3.37 -15.42 13.98
N GLU A 34 4.64 -15.56 13.60
CA GLU A 34 5.71 -14.62 13.95
C GLU A 34 5.52 -13.23 13.30
N PRO A 35 5.40 -13.10 11.96
CA PRO A 35 5.12 -11.80 11.35
C PRO A 35 3.77 -11.22 11.78
N ALA A 36 2.78 -12.05 12.14
CA ALA A 36 1.52 -11.57 12.70
C ALA A 36 1.72 -10.91 14.08
N ALA A 37 2.58 -11.48 14.94
CA ALA A 37 2.93 -10.89 16.23
C ALA A 37 3.71 -9.57 16.06
N LEU A 38 4.65 -9.50 15.12
CA LEU A 38 5.39 -8.29 14.80
C LEU A 38 4.47 -7.16 14.30
N ARG A 39 3.60 -7.45 13.32
CA ARG A 39 2.60 -6.49 12.82
C ARG A 39 1.67 -5.98 13.93
N ARG A 40 1.25 -6.88 14.83
CA ARG A 40 0.45 -6.51 16.01
C ARG A 40 1.23 -5.59 16.95
N ALA A 41 2.48 -5.93 17.27
CA ALA A 41 3.33 -5.12 18.13
C ALA A 41 3.53 -3.72 17.54
N LEU A 42 3.76 -3.61 16.22
CA LEU A 42 3.85 -2.31 15.55
C LEU A 42 2.59 -1.48 15.68
N ARG A 43 1.41 -2.10 15.56
CA ARG A 43 0.12 -1.39 15.71
C ARG A 43 -0.13 -0.93 17.14
N GLU A 44 0.27 -1.72 18.13
CA GLU A 44 -0.02 -1.50 19.56
C GLU A 44 1.07 -0.68 20.28
N ARG A 45 2.18 -0.37 19.60
CA ARG A 45 3.32 0.38 20.18
C ARG A 45 2.92 1.81 20.55
N ASP A 46 3.67 2.36 21.51
CA ASP A 46 3.75 3.81 21.69
C ASP A 46 4.92 4.34 20.85
N PRO A 47 4.67 5.10 19.76
CA PRO A 47 5.74 5.65 18.93
C PRO A 47 6.76 6.49 19.70
N ALA A 48 6.37 7.11 20.82
CA ALA A 48 7.26 7.91 21.64
C ALA A 48 8.14 7.08 22.60
N ALA A 49 7.74 5.84 22.89
CA ALA A 49 8.46 4.97 23.82
C ALA A 49 9.69 4.28 23.19
N GLY A 50 9.65 4.04 21.87
CA GLY A 50 10.74 3.36 21.15
C GLY A 50 10.97 1.91 21.61
N ASP A 51 9.93 1.26 22.12
CA ASP A 51 9.97 -0.10 22.69
C ASP A 51 9.81 -1.22 21.64
N VAL A 52 9.33 -0.86 20.44
CA VAL A 52 9.20 -1.77 19.29
C VAL A 52 10.06 -1.25 18.14
N ASP A 53 10.95 -2.11 17.63
CA ASP A 53 11.76 -1.83 16.45
C ASP A 53 10.89 -1.89 15.18
N PRO A 54 10.69 -0.76 14.45
CA PRO A 54 9.92 -0.73 13.21
C PRO A 54 10.54 -1.56 12.08
N TYR A 55 11.83 -1.90 12.16
CA TYR A 55 12.53 -2.66 11.13
C TYR A 55 12.50 -4.18 11.35
N ALA A 56 12.03 -4.65 12.51
CA ALA A 56 12.00 -6.08 12.84
C ALA A 56 11.14 -6.92 11.87
N ILE A 57 10.14 -6.31 11.23
CA ILE A 57 9.30 -6.98 10.21
C ILE A 57 10.00 -7.10 8.84
N GLY A 58 11.11 -6.40 8.64
CA GLY A 58 11.77 -6.24 7.33
C GLY A 58 12.11 -7.56 6.62
N GLU A 59 12.65 -8.53 7.35
CA GLU A 59 13.02 -9.84 6.78
C GLU A 59 11.83 -10.62 6.21
N TRP A 60 10.61 -10.28 6.62
CA TRP A 60 9.39 -10.94 6.20
C TRP A 60 8.77 -10.35 4.94
N PHE A 61 9.21 -9.17 4.47
CA PHE A 61 8.60 -8.53 3.29
C PHE A 61 8.86 -9.29 2.00
N SER A 62 10.07 -9.80 1.78
CA SER A 62 10.36 -10.59 0.59
C SER A 62 9.49 -11.87 0.53
N PRO A 63 9.45 -12.71 1.59
CA PRO A 63 8.49 -13.82 1.67
C PRO A 63 7.02 -13.40 1.50
N PHE A 64 6.60 -12.27 2.08
CA PHE A 64 5.24 -11.75 1.95
C PHE A 64 4.89 -11.38 0.51
N LEU A 65 5.76 -10.64 -0.18
CA LEU A 65 5.57 -10.26 -1.57
C LEU A 65 5.51 -11.48 -2.48
N ASP A 66 6.27 -12.53 -2.19
CA ASP A 66 6.20 -13.80 -2.92
C ASP A 66 4.86 -14.50 -2.70
N GLN A 67 4.34 -14.55 -1.47
CA GLN A 67 3.01 -15.09 -1.20
C GLN A 67 1.89 -14.29 -1.85
N LEU A 68 1.98 -12.96 -1.79
CA LEU A 68 1.02 -12.06 -2.41
C LEU A 68 0.99 -12.24 -3.93
N ARG A 69 2.17 -12.32 -4.56
CA ARG A 69 2.29 -12.59 -5.99
C ARG A 69 1.72 -13.95 -6.36
N ALA A 70 1.99 -14.99 -5.56
CA ALA A 70 1.48 -16.34 -5.80
C ALA A 70 -0.06 -16.40 -5.71
N LEU A 71 -0.65 -15.71 -4.73
CA LEU A 71 -2.11 -15.61 -4.59
C LEU A 71 -2.77 -14.86 -5.75
N ALA A 72 -2.05 -13.91 -6.35
CA ALA A 72 -2.56 -13.07 -7.43
C ALA A 72 -2.29 -13.63 -8.84
N ALA A 73 -1.43 -14.65 -8.97
CA ALA A 73 -0.88 -15.11 -10.26
C ALA A 73 -1.93 -15.65 -11.25
N ASP A 74 -3.03 -16.20 -10.75
CA ASP A 74 -4.10 -16.78 -11.57
C ASP A 74 -5.32 -15.85 -11.70
N LEU A 75 -5.23 -14.62 -11.19
CA LEU A 75 -6.32 -13.65 -11.28
C LEU A 75 -6.44 -13.10 -12.70
N PRO A 76 -7.66 -12.86 -13.19
CA PRO A 76 -7.86 -12.29 -14.50
C PRO A 76 -7.46 -10.80 -14.54
N SER A 77 -7.24 -10.28 -15.74
CA SER A 77 -6.76 -8.91 -15.99
C SER A 77 -7.60 -7.85 -15.28
N GLU A 78 -8.93 -7.99 -15.28
CA GLU A 78 -9.84 -7.07 -14.62
C GLU A 78 -9.66 -7.04 -13.10
N GLU A 79 -9.35 -8.18 -12.49
CA GLU A 79 -9.14 -8.27 -11.04
C GLU A 79 -7.80 -7.69 -10.65
N LEU A 80 -6.72 -7.98 -11.39
CA LEU A 80 -5.42 -7.33 -11.14
C LEU A 80 -5.50 -5.81 -11.33
N THR A 81 -6.25 -5.34 -12.34
CA THR A 81 -6.52 -3.92 -12.54
C THR A 81 -7.31 -3.32 -11.37
N ALA A 82 -8.24 -4.07 -10.77
CA ALA A 82 -8.99 -3.62 -9.61
C ALA A 82 -8.12 -3.54 -8.35
N LEU A 83 -7.30 -4.55 -8.09
CA LEU A 83 -6.33 -4.56 -6.99
C LEU A 83 -5.33 -3.41 -7.12
N ASP A 84 -4.82 -3.16 -8.33
CA ASP A 84 -3.91 -2.06 -8.60
C ASP A 84 -4.55 -0.68 -8.34
N ARG A 85 -5.82 -0.51 -8.75
CA ARG A 85 -6.60 0.69 -8.43
C ARG A 85 -6.79 0.89 -6.92
N VAL A 86 -6.94 -0.20 -6.15
CA VAL A 86 -7.00 -0.11 -4.68
C VAL A 86 -5.67 0.40 -4.14
N VAL A 87 -4.53 -0.18 -4.57
CA VAL A 87 -3.20 0.29 -4.14
C VAL A 87 -3.01 1.78 -4.43
N GLU A 88 -3.30 2.22 -5.65
CA GLU A 88 -3.26 3.66 -6.01
C GLU A 88 -4.07 4.51 -5.02
N ARG A 89 -5.30 4.08 -4.72
CA ARG A 89 -6.16 4.82 -3.81
C ARG A 89 -5.60 4.87 -2.39
N LYS A 90 -5.09 3.74 -1.87
CA LYS A 90 -4.55 3.67 -0.50
C LYS A 90 -3.27 4.50 -0.35
N LEU A 91 -2.40 4.49 -1.35
CA LEU A 91 -1.22 5.38 -1.40
C LEU A 91 -1.61 6.85 -1.45
N TYR A 92 -2.62 7.20 -2.26
CA TYR A 92 -3.14 8.57 -2.35
C TYR A 92 -3.77 9.06 -1.04
N ASP A 93 -4.48 8.18 -0.34
CA ASP A 93 -5.11 8.49 0.95
C ASP A 93 -4.07 8.74 2.07
N LEU A 94 -2.88 8.15 1.97
CA LEU A 94 -1.76 8.37 2.89
C LEU A 94 -0.83 9.52 2.46
N ASP A 95 -1.01 10.08 1.27
CA ASP A 95 -0.24 11.22 0.78
C ASP A 95 -0.65 12.51 1.51
N ARG A 96 -0.12 12.67 2.72
CA ARG A 96 -0.47 13.73 3.68
C ARG A 96 0.76 14.28 4.38
N ALA A 97 0.75 15.57 4.68
CA ALA A 97 1.85 16.28 5.35
C ALA A 97 2.16 15.75 6.75
N ASP A 98 1.13 15.38 7.52
CA ASP A 98 1.28 14.88 8.89
C ASP A 98 1.93 13.48 8.96
N ILE A 99 1.62 12.61 8.00
CA ILE A 99 2.28 11.30 7.86
C ILE A 99 3.72 11.50 7.36
N HIS A 100 3.91 12.38 6.37
CA HIS A 100 5.24 12.67 5.82
C HIS A 100 6.22 13.12 6.89
N ALA A 101 5.78 14.02 7.79
CA ALA A 101 6.58 14.54 8.90
C ALA A 101 7.09 13.46 9.88
N VAL A 102 6.43 12.29 9.95
CA VAL A 102 6.84 11.17 10.82
C VAL A 102 7.77 10.20 10.09
N THR A 103 7.62 10.07 8.77
CA THR A 103 8.36 9.09 7.97
C THR A 103 9.72 9.56 7.47
N ASP A 104 10.01 10.88 7.54
CA ASP A 104 11.30 11.53 7.23
C ASP A 104 11.94 11.13 5.88
N GLY A 105 11.12 10.69 4.92
CA GLY A 105 11.58 10.24 3.60
C GLY A 105 11.73 11.38 2.60
N SER A 106 12.68 11.23 1.65
CA SER A 106 12.65 11.95 0.37
C SER A 106 11.32 11.71 -0.37
N ASP A 107 11.04 12.43 -1.46
CA ASP A 107 9.80 12.24 -2.23
C ASP A 107 9.54 10.75 -2.58
N ASP A 108 10.56 10.03 -3.05
CA ASP A 108 10.51 8.59 -3.32
C ASP A 108 10.42 7.77 -2.02
N GLY A 109 11.21 8.13 -0.99
CA GLY A 109 11.16 7.47 0.31
C GLY A 109 9.78 7.54 0.97
N PHE A 110 9.03 8.62 0.74
CA PHE A 110 7.67 8.76 1.25
C PHE A 110 6.67 7.88 0.49
N LEU A 111 6.84 7.70 -0.82
CA LEU A 111 6.05 6.71 -1.56
C LEU A 111 6.27 5.31 -0.98
N TYR A 112 7.52 4.93 -0.72
CA TYR A 112 7.83 3.61 -0.22
C TYR A 112 7.39 3.39 1.23
N ALA A 113 7.49 4.41 2.09
CA ALA A 113 6.88 4.38 3.41
C ALA A 113 5.36 4.16 3.34
N ARG A 114 4.64 4.84 2.43
CA ARG A 114 3.19 4.60 2.20
C ARG A 114 2.91 3.19 1.70
N GLY A 115 3.76 2.65 0.82
CA GLY A 115 3.72 1.26 0.39
C GLY A 115 3.87 0.28 1.56
N HIS A 116 4.88 0.50 2.39
CA HIS A 116 5.14 -0.29 3.59
C HIS A 116 3.93 -0.28 4.55
N ILE A 117 3.33 0.88 4.83
CA ILE A 117 2.11 0.99 5.65
C ILE A 117 0.95 0.16 5.06
N VAL A 118 0.78 0.18 3.75
CA VAL A 118 -0.24 -0.65 3.06
C VAL A 118 0.08 -2.14 3.16
N ALA A 119 1.35 -2.52 3.01
CA ALA A 119 1.82 -3.91 3.11
C ALA A 119 1.60 -4.49 4.52
N LEU A 120 1.70 -3.67 5.57
CA LEU A 120 1.39 -4.05 6.96
C LEU A 120 -0.10 -4.34 7.19
N GLY A 121 -0.94 -4.19 6.17
CA GLY A 121 -2.32 -4.66 6.12
C GLY A 121 -3.34 -3.68 6.70
N ARG A 122 -4.61 -4.08 6.66
CA ARG A 122 -5.75 -3.16 6.81
C ARG A 122 -5.75 -2.45 8.15
N GLU A 123 -5.55 -3.20 9.23
CA GLU A 123 -5.66 -2.65 10.59
C GLU A 123 -4.56 -1.63 10.87
N PHE A 124 -3.34 -1.88 10.39
CA PHE A 124 -2.23 -0.95 10.52
C PHE A 124 -2.46 0.30 9.65
N TYR A 125 -2.88 0.10 8.40
CA TYR A 125 -3.26 1.19 7.49
C TYR A 125 -4.30 2.13 8.11
N GLU A 126 -5.40 1.60 8.65
CA GLU A 126 -6.45 2.42 9.27
C GLU A 126 -5.98 3.07 10.57
N ALA A 127 -5.12 2.40 11.35
CA ALA A 127 -4.52 2.98 12.54
C ALA A 127 -3.66 4.21 12.21
N VAL A 128 -2.79 4.12 11.18
CA VAL A 128 -1.99 5.27 10.71
C VAL A 128 -2.86 6.39 10.17
N ARG A 129 -3.96 6.07 9.47
CA ARG A 129 -4.88 7.11 8.99
C ARG A 129 -5.54 7.89 10.11
N ALA A 130 -5.86 7.21 11.21
CA ALA A 130 -6.45 7.81 12.40
C ALA A 130 -5.40 8.56 13.24
N ASP A 131 -4.20 8.01 13.36
CA ASP A 131 -3.07 8.56 14.11
C ASP A 131 -1.77 8.51 13.28
N PRO A 132 -1.38 9.62 12.63
CA PRO A 132 -0.16 9.71 11.83
C PRO A 132 1.12 9.36 12.60
N ALA A 133 1.14 9.49 13.93
CA ALA A 133 2.32 9.15 14.73
C ALA A 133 2.68 7.65 14.67
N LEU A 134 1.72 6.79 14.31
CA LEU A 134 1.94 5.35 14.11
C LEU A 134 2.65 5.02 12.78
N ALA A 135 2.77 5.98 11.87
CA ALA A 135 3.46 5.77 10.60
C ALA A 135 4.88 5.22 10.83
N VAL A 136 5.35 4.41 9.88
CA VAL A 136 6.70 3.84 9.89
C VAL A 136 7.42 4.27 8.62
N PRO A 137 8.75 4.48 8.69
CA PRO A 137 9.55 4.72 7.49
C PRO A 137 9.53 3.49 6.57
N ASP A 138 10.09 3.62 5.38
CA ASP A 138 10.24 2.46 4.50
C ASP A 138 11.02 1.31 5.17
N GLY A 139 10.57 0.09 4.91
CA GLY A 139 11.14 -1.16 5.39
C GLY A 139 11.58 -2.05 4.23
N GLU A 140 11.97 -1.47 3.09
CA GLU A 140 12.37 -2.15 1.86
C GLU A 140 11.21 -2.93 1.19
N CYS A 141 9.97 -2.45 1.34
CA CYS A 141 8.78 -3.08 0.74
C CYS A 141 8.28 -2.33 -0.51
N GLU A 142 9.14 -1.55 -1.18
CA GLU A 142 8.83 -0.66 -2.31
C GLU A 142 7.97 -1.33 -3.40
N SER A 143 8.24 -2.61 -3.67
CA SER A 143 7.58 -3.42 -4.69
C SER A 143 6.06 -3.48 -4.56
N ILE A 144 5.51 -3.34 -3.34
CA ILE A 144 4.05 -3.38 -3.12
C ILE A 144 3.32 -2.26 -3.88
N CYS A 145 3.98 -1.10 -4.08
CA CYS A 145 3.39 0.04 -4.77
C CYS A 145 3.01 -0.26 -6.22
N TYR A 146 3.67 -1.25 -6.82
CA TYR A 146 3.57 -1.58 -8.23
C TYR A 146 3.33 -3.07 -8.50
N LEU A 147 3.16 -3.90 -7.46
CA LEU A 147 3.15 -5.36 -7.59
C LEU A 147 2.09 -5.86 -8.57
N PHE A 148 0.85 -5.38 -8.44
CA PHE A 148 -0.26 -5.82 -9.31
C PHE A 148 -0.11 -5.26 -10.73
N ALA A 149 0.38 -4.03 -10.88
CA ALA A 149 0.70 -3.45 -12.19
C ALA A 149 1.76 -4.26 -12.94
N HIS A 150 2.86 -4.60 -12.28
CA HIS A 150 3.92 -5.44 -12.85
C HIS A 150 3.44 -6.86 -13.14
N LEU A 151 2.63 -7.45 -12.26
CA LEU A 151 2.07 -8.78 -12.49
C LEU A 151 1.11 -8.78 -13.69
N HIS A 152 0.28 -7.74 -13.81
CA HIS A 152 -0.61 -7.56 -14.96
C HIS A 152 0.18 -7.44 -16.27
N ASP A 153 1.20 -6.58 -16.32
CA ASP A 153 2.08 -6.45 -17.48
C ASP A 153 2.76 -7.77 -17.85
N LYS A 154 3.28 -8.49 -16.85
CA LYS A 154 3.91 -9.81 -17.06
C LYS A 154 2.94 -10.85 -17.63
N LEU A 155 1.68 -10.88 -17.19
CA LEU A 155 0.71 -11.90 -17.57
C LEU A 155 -0.05 -11.57 -18.86
N PHE A 156 -0.30 -10.29 -19.13
CA PHE A 156 -1.19 -9.83 -20.19
C PHE A 156 -0.52 -8.92 -21.23
N GLY A 157 0.74 -8.53 -21.00
CA GLY A 157 1.56 -7.76 -21.94
C GLY A 157 1.21 -6.28 -22.08
N ASP A 158 0.45 -5.71 -21.15
CA ASP A 158 0.18 -4.26 -21.04
C ASP A 158 0.02 -3.87 -19.57
N TRP A 159 0.20 -2.60 -19.26
CA TRP A 159 -0.05 -2.06 -17.91
C TRP A 159 -1.55 -1.91 -17.63
N PRO A 160 -2.02 -2.08 -16.38
CA PRO A 160 -3.44 -1.96 -16.08
C PRO A 160 -3.93 -0.53 -16.31
N ARG A 161 -5.08 -0.40 -16.97
CA ARG A 161 -5.76 0.90 -17.14
C ARG A 161 -6.74 1.08 -15.99
N THR A 162 -6.22 1.52 -14.84
CA THR A 162 -7.03 1.66 -13.62
C THR A 162 -8.17 2.66 -13.80
N GLY A 163 -7.96 3.72 -14.59
CA GLY A 163 -8.93 4.79 -14.81
C GLY A 163 -9.14 5.67 -13.58
N SER A 164 -8.27 5.57 -12.57
CA SER A 164 -8.36 6.35 -11.33
C SER A 164 -7.96 7.81 -11.53
N GLY A 165 -7.04 8.09 -12.46
CA GLY A 165 -6.41 9.40 -12.59
C GLY A 165 -5.52 9.77 -11.40
N ILE A 166 -5.21 8.81 -10.53
CA ILE A 166 -4.35 8.97 -9.36
C ILE A 166 -2.89 8.71 -9.78
N SER A 167 -2.00 9.62 -9.40
CA SER A 167 -0.56 9.34 -9.41
C SER A 167 -0.17 8.64 -8.11
N ARG A 168 0.79 7.72 -8.17
CA ARG A 168 1.38 7.11 -6.96
C ARG A 168 2.38 8.08 -6.29
N GLU A 169 3.00 8.93 -7.10
CA GLU A 169 3.99 9.91 -6.67
C GLU A 169 3.53 10.72 -5.46
N SER A 170 4.48 11.04 -4.59
CA SER A 170 4.25 11.89 -3.42
C SER A 170 3.76 13.28 -3.84
N PHE A 171 3.05 13.96 -2.95
CA PHE A 171 2.47 15.30 -3.19
C PHE A 171 1.39 15.36 -4.29
N SER A 172 0.88 14.21 -4.73
CA SER A 172 -0.17 14.10 -5.74
C SER A 172 -1.60 14.25 -5.20
N ASN A 173 -1.78 14.28 -3.88
CA ASN A 173 -3.03 14.58 -3.19
C ASN A 173 -3.05 16.00 -2.61
N PRO A 174 -3.41 17.05 -3.38
CA PRO A 174 -3.37 18.43 -2.90
C PRO A 174 -4.21 18.72 -1.66
N ALA A 175 -5.16 17.85 -1.30
CA ALA A 175 -5.95 18.01 -0.09
C ALA A 175 -5.20 17.55 1.17
N GLY A 176 -4.32 16.54 1.06
CA GLY A 176 -3.48 16.04 2.16
C GLY A 176 -2.34 16.98 2.55
N TRP A 177 -2.09 18.01 1.75
CA TRP A 177 -1.01 18.98 1.91
C TRP A 177 -1.50 20.41 2.20
N ARG A 178 -2.76 20.57 2.59
CA ARG A 178 -3.29 21.86 3.05
C ARG A 178 -3.06 22.00 4.54
N GLU A 179 -2.57 23.17 4.95
CA GLU A 179 -2.50 23.61 6.34
C GLU A 179 -3.88 23.99 6.90
#